data_AF-A0A368X6V2-F1
#
_entry.id   AF-A0A368X6V2-F1
#
_cell.length_a   1.000
_cell.length_b   1.000
_cell.length_c   1.000
_cell.angle_alpha   90.00
_cell.angle_beta   90.00
_cell.angle_gamma   90.00
#
_symmetry.space_group_name_H-M   'P 1'
#
loop_
_entity.id
_entity.type
_entity.pdbx_description
1 polymer ?
#
loop_
_entity_poly.entity_id
_entity_poly.type
_entity_poly.pdbx_seq_one_letter_code
_entity_poly.pdbx_strand_id
1 'polypeptide(L)'
;MSEPNEVYEAILGQLKNSRSRKSLEALHAVCKEHHESGSVDFRISTIAKLGASRGAPSEQTIRNKTGEHYRAVIEAWQALGDQKKKAIKAQTTPSGEYDWVDEVSNKTHRFLILDLISKVRKLRAENKRFASIKKLEIDYRAGAEDKSESRLPSLLSHEIDALRDAISEESLKLKGWTKTERGSIKDQNGKVVLRNGFVDALEKALSIGND
;
A
#
# COMPACT_ATOMS: atom_id res chain seq x y z
N MET A 1 17.29 -15.35 30.66
CA MET A 1 18.54 -15.26 29.86
C MET A 1 19.58 -14.77 30.83
N SER A 2 20.63 -15.55 31.07
CA SER A 2 21.62 -15.24 32.11
C SER A 2 22.47 -14.05 31.69
N GLU A 3 22.67 -13.11 32.61
CA GLU A 3 23.52 -11.95 32.38
C GLU A 3 24.98 -12.40 32.17
N PRO A 4 25.75 -11.80 31.25
CA PRO A 4 27.14 -12.22 31.01
C PRO A 4 28.03 -12.21 32.25
N ASN A 5 27.69 -11.37 33.23
CA ASN A 5 28.37 -11.32 34.53
C ASN A 5 28.05 -12.54 35.41
N GLU A 6 26.82 -13.05 35.40
CA GLU A 6 26.45 -14.26 36.15
C GLU A 6 27.16 -15.49 35.59
N VAL A 7 27.26 -15.57 34.25
CA VAL A 7 27.99 -16.64 33.55
C VAL A 7 29.48 -16.60 33.91
N TYR A 8 30.07 -15.40 33.98
CA TYR A 8 31.46 -15.22 34.42
C TYR A 8 31.68 -15.71 35.86
N GLU A 9 30.86 -15.27 36.81
CA GLU A 9 30.97 -15.65 38.22
C GLU A 9 30.84 -17.17 38.42
N ALA A 10 29.89 -17.79 37.73
CA ALA A 10 29.69 -19.24 37.76
C ALA A 10 30.93 -20.01 37.26
N ILE A 11 31.54 -19.54 36.17
CA ILE A 11 32.73 -20.17 35.58
C ILE A 11 33.97 -19.92 36.44
N LEU A 12 34.09 -18.73 37.04
CA LEU A 12 35.20 -18.39 37.93
C LEU A 12 35.23 -19.31 39.17
N GLY A 13 34.06 -19.63 39.72
CA GLY A 13 33.90 -20.56 40.85
C GLY A 13 34.27 -22.01 40.52
N GLN A 14 34.12 -22.43 39.26
CA GLN A 14 34.46 -23.79 38.81
C GLN A 14 35.95 -23.96 38.44
N LEU A 15 36.62 -22.88 38.07
CA LEU A 15 38.03 -22.91 37.68
C LEU A 15 38.92 -23.16 38.90
N LYS A 16 39.77 -24.18 38.83
CA LYS A 16 40.79 -24.50 39.87
C LYS A 16 42.16 -23.87 39.59
N ASN A 17 42.47 -23.57 38.33
CA ASN A 17 43.79 -23.09 37.90
C ASN A 17 43.92 -21.56 38.01
N SER A 18 44.88 -21.09 38.80
CA SER A 18 45.17 -19.66 39.00
C SER A 18 45.47 -18.91 37.70
N ARG A 19 46.20 -19.54 36.77
CA ARG A 19 46.52 -18.92 35.46
C ARG A 19 45.26 -18.73 34.61
N SER A 20 44.38 -19.74 34.58
CA SER A 20 43.14 -19.67 33.82
C SER A 20 42.14 -18.67 34.41
N ARG A 21 42.11 -18.51 35.75
CA ARG A 21 41.30 -17.46 36.39
C ARG A 21 41.76 -16.06 35.98
N LYS A 22 43.07 -15.78 36.05
CA LYS A 22 43.62 -14.48 35.62
C LYS A 22 43.33 -14.17 34.15
N SER A 23 43.44 -15.17 33.28
CA SER A 23 43.09 -15.00 31.86
C SER A 23 41.58 -14.81 31.63
N LEU A 24 40.72 -15.43 32.45
CA LEU A 24 39.26 -15.24 32.37
C LEU A 24 38.87 -13.84 32.86
N GLU A 25 39.46 -13.36 33.95
CA GLU A 25 39.26 -12.02 34.49
C GLU A 25 39.67 -10.95 33.47
N ALA A 26 40.84 -11.10 32.85
CA ALA A 26 41.29 -10.22 31.78
C ALA A 26 40.33 -10.23 30.58
N LEU A 27 39.82 -11.39 30.20
CA LEU A 27 38.84 -11.54 29.12
C LEU A 27 37.52 -10.83 29.46
N HIS A 28 36.99 -11.03 30.68
CA HIS A 28 35.75 -10.43 31.13
C HIS A 28 35.85 -8.91 31.21
N ALA A 29 36.94 -8.38 31.75
CA ALA A 29 37.21 -6.94 31.80
C ALA A 29 37.23 -6.31 30.40
N VAL A 30 37.88 -6.97 29.43
CA VAL A 30 37.90 -6.53 28.03
C VAL A 30 36.50 -6.55 27.42
N CYS A 31 35.71 -7.60 27.63
CA CYS A 31 34.34 -7.66 27.13
C CYS A 31 33.46 -6.56 27.74
N LYS A 32 33.61 -6.30 29.05
CA LYS A 32 32.85 -5.25 29.75
C LYS A 32 33.16 -3.86 29.19
N GLU A 33 34.44 -3.51 29.05
CA GLU A 33 34.87 -2.23 28.46
C GLU A 33 34.43 -2.12 26.99
N HIS A 34 34.52 -3.21 26.23
CA HIS A 34 34.04 -3.26 24.85
C HIS A 34 32.53 -3.00 24.78
N HIS A 35 31.74 -3.54 25.72
CA HIS A 35 30.31 -3.27 25.81
C HIS A 35 30.00 -1.82 26.20
N GLU A 36 30.71 -1.29 27.20
CA GLU A 36 30.58 0.10 27.68
C GLU A 36 30.95 1.11 26.59
N SER A 37 31.92 0.78 25.71
CA SER A 37 32.25 1.57 24.51
C SER A 37 31.13 1.62 23.46
N GLY A 38 30.03 0.91 23.68
CA GLY A 38 28.89 0.83 22.76
C GLY A 38 29.05 -0.21 21.66
N SER A 39 30.18 -0.92 21.61
CA SER A 39 30.44 -1.94 20.61
C SER A 39 29.57 -3.19 20.81
N VAL A 40 29.16 -3.81 19.72
CA VAL A 40 28.30 -5.01 19.69
C VAL A 40 29.00 -6.23 19.08
N ASP A 41 30.26 -6.08 18.66
CA ASP A 41 31.00 -7.15 17.97
C ASP A 41 31.85 -7.98 18.93
N PHE A 42 31.24 -9.00 19.53
CA PHE A 42 31.90 -9.89 20.48
C PHE A 42 32.52 -11.14 19.83
N ARG A 43 32.93 -11.08 18.55
CA ARG A 43 33.60 -12.22 17.90
C ARG A 43 34.88 -12.62 18.64
N ILE A 44 35.16 -13.92 18.68
CA ILE A 44 36.35 -14.48 19.35
C ILE A 44 37.64 -13.81 18.86
N SER A 45 37.79 -13.59 17.56
CA SER A 45 38.96 -12.93 16.98
C SER A 45 39.10 -11.46 17.40
N THR A 46 37.98 -10.73 17.51
CA THR A 46 37.94 -9.33 17.95
C THR A 46 38.36 -9.23 19.41
N ILE A 47 37.74 -10.03 20.28
CA ILE A 47 38.05 -10.02 21.72
C ILE A 47 39.47 -10.51 22.00
N ALA A 48 39.94 -11.54 21.30
CA ALA A 48 41.31 -12.04 21.44
C ALA A 48 42.35 -10.99 21.04
N LYS A 49 42.11 -10.21 19.97
CA LYS A 49 42.98 -9.11 19.57
C LYS A 49 42.96 -7.97 20.58
N LEU A 50 41.77 -7.60 21.06
CA LEU A 50 41.59 -6.51 22.02
C LEU A 50 42.24 -6.82 23.38
N GLY A 51 42.18 -8.07 23.81
CA GLY A 51 42.74 -8.53 25.07
C GLY A 51 44.19 -9.02 25.03
N ALA A 52 44.83 -9.09 23.85
CA ALA A 52 46.17 -9.64 23.68
C ALA A 52 47.23 -8.94 24.55
N SER A 53 47.12 -7.61 24.71
CA SER A 53 48.02 -6.81 25.55
C SER A 53 47.73 -6.92 27.05
N ARG A 54 46.57 -7.46 27.43
CA ARG A 54 46.07 -7.53 28.82
C ARG A 54 46.09 -8.94 29.41
N GLY A 55 46.68 -9.91 28.71
CA GLY A 55 46.77 -11.30 29.17
C GLY A 55 45.51 -12.14 28.95
N ALA A 56 44.61 -11.69 28.07
CA ALA A 56 43.49 -12.50 27.60
C ALA A 56 44.00 -13.70 26.77
N PRO A 57 43.25 -14.81 26.75
CA PRO A 57 43.64 -16.00 25.98
C PRO A 57 43.67 -15.70 24.48
N SER A 58 44.60 -16.32 23.76
CA SER A 58 44.67 -16.19 22.31
C SER A 58 43.48 -16.87 21.63
N GLU A 59 43.20 -16.48 20.38
CA GLU A 59 42.12 -17.08 19.58
C GLU A 59 42.25 -18.60 19.49
N GLN A 60 43.47 -19.11 19.36
CA GLN A 60 43.74 -20.56 19.31
C GLN A 60 43.43 -21.25 20.64
N THR A 61 43.77 -20.62 21.78
CA THR A 61 43.43 -21.15 23.11
C THR A 61 41.92 -21.19 23.34
N ILE A 62 41.18 -20.18 22.89
CA ILE A 62 39.72 -20.12 23.02
C ILE A 62 39.03 -21.20 22.17
N ARG A 63 39.54 -21.45 20.96
CA ARG A 63 38.99 -22.48 20.05
C ARG A 63 39.29 -23.92 20.50
N ASN A 64 40.39 -24.14 21.24
CA ASN A 64 40.74 -25.46 21.75
C ASN A 64 39.69 -26.00 22.74
N LYS A 65 39.66 -27.33 22.91
CA LYS A 65 38.73 -28.02 23.84
C LYS A 65 38.84 -27.50 25.27
N THR A 66 40.04 -27.13 25.71
CA THR A 66 40.30 -26.57 27.05
C THR A 66 39.83 -25.12 27.22
N GLY A 67 39.43 -24.45 26.14
CA GLY A 67 38.95 -23.08 26.13
C GLY A 67 37.43 -22.91 26.22
N GLU A 68 36.68 -23.97 26.51
CA GLU A 68 35.22 -23.96 26.60
C GLU A 68 34.69 -22.89 27.57
N HIS A 69 35.34 -22.74 28.73
CA HIS A 69 35.03 -21.70 29.71
C HIS A 69 35.15 -20.28 29.15
N TYR A 70 36.14 -20.02 28.29
CA TYR A 70 36.30 -18.71 27.65
C TYR A 70 35.23 -18.49 26.57
N ARG A 71 34.90 -19.54 25.81
CA ARG A 71 33.83 -19.49 24.80
C ARG A 71 32.48 -19.18 25.42
N ALA A 72 32.13 -19.84 26.53
CA ALA A 72 30.85 -19.61 27.20
C ALA A 72 30.66 -18.14 27.64
N VAL A 73 31.71 -17.50 28.17
CA VAL A 73 31.64 -16.06 28.52
C VAL A 73 31.48 -15.21 27.26
N ILE A 74 32.27 -15.45 26.21
CA ILE A 74 32.17 -14.69 24.95
C ILE A 74 30.80 -14.87 24.31
N GLU A 75 30.23 -16.07 24.31
CA GLU A 75 28.90 -16.37 23.77
C GLU A 75 27.80 -15.65 24.55
N ALA A 76 27.90 -15.54 25.88
CA ALA A 76 26.96 -14.75 26.67
C ALA A 76 27.02 -13.25 26.29
N TRP A 77 28.24 -12.70 26.12
CA TRP A 77 28.42 -11.33 25.63
C TRP A 77 27.93 -11.13 24.19
N GLN A 78 28.15 -12.10 23.31
CA GLN A 78 27.61 -12.10 21.94
C GLN A 78 26.09 -12.08 21.95
N ALA A 79 25.44 -12.90 22.77
CA ALA A 79 23.98 -12.91 22.89
C ALA A 79 23.43 -11.55 23.32
N LEU A 80 24.08 -10.89 24.30
CA LEU A 80 23.72 -9.54 24.73
C LEU A 80 23.95 -8.50 23.61
N GLY A 81 25.09 -8.57 22.91
CA GLY A 81 25.41 -7.70 21.78
C GLY A 81 24.45 -7.85 20.60
N ASP A 82 24.05 -9.09 20.28
CA ASP A 82 23.09 -9.39 19.22
C ASP A 82 21.67 -8.92 19.56
N GLN A 83 21.27 -8.95 20.83
CA GLN A 83 20.01 -8.32 21.26
C GLN A 83 20.05 -6.81 21.05
N LYS A 84 21.14 -6.15 21.45
CA LYS A 84 21.33 -4.71 21.20
C LYS A 84 21.34 -4.40 19.71
N LYS A 85 21.98 -5.23 18.89
CA LYS A 85 21.99 -5.10 17.42
C LYS A 85 20.60 -5.33 16.82
N LYS A 86 19.80 -6.28 17.33
CA LYS A 86 18.41 -6.48 16.92
C LYS A 86 17.51 -5.30 17.32
N ALA A 87 17.69 -4.74 18.51
CA ALA A 87 16.98 -3.55 18.95
C ALA A 87 17.35 -2.31 18.09
N ILE A 88 18.65 -2.11 17.83
CA ILE A 88 19.13 -1.04 16.94
C ILE A 88 18.58 -1.22 15.53
N LYS A 89 18.64 -2.43 14.96
CA LYS A 89 18.04 -2.71 13.65
C LYS A 89 16.53 -2.49 13.66
N ALA A 90 15.80 -2.95 14.68
CA ALA A 90 14.38 -2.69 14.80
C ALA A 90 14.03 -1.19 14.87
N GLN A 91 14.96 -0.35 15.35
CA GLN A 91 14.82 1.11 15.37
C GLN A 91 15.33 1.81 14.09
N THR A 92 16.23 1.20 13.32
CA THR A 92 16.93 1.85 12.19
C THR A 92 16.58 1.27 10.81
N THR A 93 15.92 0.12 10.75
CA THR A 93 15.32 -0.36 9.50
C THR A 93 13.87 0.09 9.43
N PRO A 94 13.50 0.95 8.47
CA PRO A 94 12.12 1.23 8.17
C PRO A 94 11.50 -0.08 7.66
N SER A 95 10.71 -0.75 8.48
CA SER A 95 10.00 -1.99 8.17
C SER A 95 8.86 -1.74 7.17
N GLY A 96 8.43 -0.48 6.97
CA GLY A 96 7.40 -0.13 6.01
C GLY A 96 7.52 1.27 5.38
N GLU A 97 6.76 1.44 4.28
CA GLU A 97 6.51 2.69 3.53
C GLU A 97 6.12 3.90 4.42
N TYR A 98 5.75 3.67 5.68
CA TYR A 98 5.18 4.67 6.60
C TYR A 98 5.93 4.81 7.93
N ASP A 99 7.16 4.31 8.05
CA ASP A 99 7.90 4.33 9.33
C ASP A 99 8.31 5.74 9.78
N TRP A 100 8.42 6.69 8.85
CA TRP A 100 8.61 8.12 9.16
C TRP A 100 7.49 8.70 10.04
N VAL A 101 6.32 8.05 10.08
CA VAL A 101 5.19 8.46 10.92
C VAL A 101 5.50 8.29 12.41
N ASP A 102 6.43 7.40 12.75
CA ASP A 102 6.87 7.18 14.14
C ASP A 102 7.81 8.27 14.64
N GLU A 103 8.43 9.04 13.73
CA GLU A 103 9.26 10.21 14.03
C GLU A 103 8.42 11.46 14.40
N VAL A 104 7.11 11.42 14.16
CA VAL A 104 6.19 12.53 14.47
C VAL A 104 6.02 12.66 15.99
N SER A 105 6.53 13.76 16.55
CA SER A 105 6.56 13.98 18.00
C SER A 105 5.18 14.16 18.63
N ASN A 106 4.23 14.76 17.90
CA ASN A 106 2.87 15.00 18.39
C ASN A 106 2.01 13.73 18.22
N LYS A 107 1.57 13.16 19.35
CA LYS A 107 0.76 11.93 19.39
C LYS A 107 -0.56 12.04 18.62
N THR A 108 -1.22 13.19 18.67
CA THR A 108 -2.48 13.43 17.96
C THR A 108 -2.25 13.47 16.45
N HIS A 109 -1.19 14.15 16.00
CA HIS A 109 -0.84 14.19 14.58
C HIS A 109 -0.43 12.81 14.07
N ARG A 110 0.36 12.06 14.86
CA ARG A 110 0.71 10.67 14.53
C ARG A 110 -0.54 9.81 14.34
N PHE A 111 -1.51 9.91 15.25
CA PHE A 111 -2.78 9.19 15.12
C PHE A 111 -3.53 9.57 13.83
N LEU A 112 -3.67 10.86 13.53
CA LEU A 112 -4.34 11.33 12.31
C LEU A 112 -3.65 10.84 11.03
N ILE A 113 -2.32 10.82 11.02
CA ILE A 113 -1.52 10.33 9.89
C ILE A 113 -1.73 8.81 9.72
N LEU A 114 -1.71 8.04 10.81
CA LEU A 114 -1.99 6.60 10.77
C LEU A 114 -3.42 6.31 10.30
N ASP A 115 -4.42 7.07 10.75
CA ASP A 115 -5.80 6.98 10.28
C ASP A 115 -5.89 7.27 8.77
N LEU A 116 -5.23 8.32 8.29
CA LEU A 116 -5.19 8.66 6.87
C LEU A 116 -4.54 7.56 6.02
N ILE A 117 -3.43 6.99 6.49
CA ILE A 117 -2.75 5.87 5.82
C ILE A 117 -3.68 4.66 5.72
N SER A 118 -4.44 4.35 6.77
CA SER A 118 -5.40 3.25 6.77
C SER A 118 -6.47 3.42 5.69
N LYS A 119 -6.99 4.65 5.54
CA LYS A 119 -7.98 5.01 4.52
C LYS A 119 -7.40 4.91 3.10
N VAL A 120 -6.19 5.44 2.88
CA VAL A 120 -5.51 5.35 1.58
C VAL A 120 -5.24 3.90 1.19
N ARG A 121 -4.79 3.06 2.13
CA ARG A 121 -4.60 1.63 1.91
C ARG A 121 -5.89 0.93 1.50
N LYS A 122 -6.99 1.21 2.21
CA LYS A 122 -8.31 0.67 1.88
C LYS A 122 -8.76 1.07 0.47
N LEU A 123 -8.67 2.35 0.13
CA LEU A 123 -9.05 2.87 -1.19
C LEU A 123 -8.18 2.27 -2.32
N ARG A 124 -6.86 2.15 -2.11
CA ARG A 124 -5.97 1.51 -3.09
C ARG A 124 -6.32 0.03 -3.28
N ALA A 125 -6.66 -0.69 -2.20
CA ALA A 125 -7.08 -2.09 -2.29
C ALA A 125 -8.40 -2.25 -3.04
N GLU A 126 -9.39 -1.38 -2.77
CA GLU A 126 -10.66 -1.35 -3.50
C GLU A 126 -10.47 -1.03 -4.98
N ASN A 127 -9.67 -0.02 -5.30
CA ASN A 127 -9.32 0.32 -6.68
C ASN A 127 -8.64 -0.85 -7.41
N LYS A 128 -7.70 -1.54 -6.74
CA LYS A 128 -7.05 -2.72 -7.32
C LYS A 128 -8.05 -3.85 -7.53
N ARG A 129 -9.01 -4.04 -6.62
CA ARG A 129 -10.10 -5.01 -6.78
C ARG A 129 -10.95 -4.67 -8.01
N PHE A 130 -11.37 -3.42 -8.17
CA PHE A 130 -12.13 -2.99 -9.34
C PHE A 130 -11.33 -3.11 -10.64
N ALA A 131 -10.07 -2.69 -10.66
CA ALA A 131 -9.19 -2.84 -11.81
C ALA A 131 -8.94 -4.31 -12.21
N SER A 132 -9.04 -5.24 -11.25
CA SER A 132 -8.90 -6.68 -11.50
C SER A 132 -10.16 -7.33 -12.10
N ILE A 133 -11.32 -6.68 -12.00
CA ILE A 133 -12.56 -7.15 -12.62
C ILE A 133 -12.50 -6.82 -14.12
N LYS A 134 -12.01 -7.78 -14.91
CA LYS A 134 -11.90 -7.66 -16.39
C LYS A 134 -13.13 -8.15 -17.15
N LYS A 135 -14.01 -8.91 -16.49
CA LYS A 135 -15.30 -9.39 -17.00
C LYS A 135 -16.32 -9.31 -15.86
N LEU A 136 -17.37 -8.52 -16.07
CA LEU A 136 -18.54 -8.48 -15.21
C LEU A 136 -19.56 -9.48 -15.77
N GLU A 137 -19.79 -10.60 -15.08
CA GLU A 137 -20.96 -11.43 -15.34
C GLU A 137 -22.14 -10.81 -14.61
N ILE A 138 -22.93 -10.05 -15.36
CA ILE A 138 -24.17 -9.45 -14.87
C ILE A 138 -25.28 -10.46 -15.18
N ASP A 139 -25.92 -11.00 -14.15
CA ASP A 139 -27.10 -11.85 -14.32
C ASP A 139 -28.32 -10.96 -14.62
N TYR A 140 -28.71 -10.93 -15.89
CA TYR A 140 -29.84 -10.12 -16.38
C TYR A 140 -31.22 -10.70 -16.02
N ARG A 141 -31.31 -11.84 -15.32
CA ARG A 141 -32.60 -12.50 -15.06
C ARG A 141 -33.45 -11.85 -13.97
N ALA A 142 -32.87 -10.97 -13.13
CA ALA A 142 -33.61 -10.26 -12.09
C ALA A 142 -34.33 -8.97 -12.59
N GLY A 143 -34.19 -8.63 -13.87
CA GLY A 143 -34.77 -7.42 -14.48
C GLY A 143 -35.86 -7.70 -15.52
N ALA A 144 -36.47 -8.88 -15.52
CA ALA A 144 -37.55 -9.24 -16.44
C ALA A 144 -38.92 -8.65 -16.03
N GLU A 145 -38.92 -7.42 -15.53
CA GLU A 145 -40.09 -6.53 -15.56
C GLU A 145 -39.71 -5.34 -16.43
N ASP A 146 -40.19 -5.37 -17.67
CA ASP A 146 -40.19 -4.33 -18.71
C ASP A 146 -39.65 -2.95 -18.31
N LYS A 147 -38.33 -2.77 -18.45
CA LYS A 147 -37.75 -1.50 -18.87
C LYS A 147 -36.87 -1.75 -20.08
N SER A 148 -37.52 -1.85 -21.22
CA SER A 148 -36.90 -1.50 -22.48
C SER A 148 -36.43 -0.05 -22.37
N GLU A 149 -35.20 0.17 -21.92
CA GLU A 149 -34.47 1.38 -22.23
C GLU A 149 -34.34 1.41 -23.76
N SER A 150 -35.34 2.03 -24.39
CA SER A 150 -35.28 2.52 -25.75
C SER A 150 -34.14 3.51 -25.84
N ARG A 151 -32.90 3.00 -25.97
CA ARG A 151 -31.77 3.80 -26.41
C ARG A 151 -32.08 4.24 -27.83
N LEU A 152 -32.76 5.37 -27.95
CA LEU A 152 -32.91 6.07 -29.21
C LEU A 152 -31.49 6.32 -29.75
N PRO A 153 -31.24 6.05 -31.04
CA PRO A 153 -29.96 6.37 -31.64
C PRO A 153 -29.67 7.86 -31.48
N SER A 154 -28.45 8.19 -31.04
CA SER A 154 -27.96 9.57 -31.02
C SER A 154 -27.94 10.08 -32.46
N LEU A 155 -28.69 11.14 -32.72
CA LEU A 155 -28.70 11.82 -34.02
C LEU A 155 -27.46 12.69 -34.16
N LEU A 156 -26.85 12.70 -35.34
CA LEU A 156 -25.77 13.60 -35.69
C LEU A 156 -26.32 15.01 -35.93
N SER A 157 -25.47 16.04 -35.83
CA SER A 157 -25.87 17.45 -36.00
C SER A 157 -26.61 17.70 -37.33
N HIS A 158 -26.11 17.15 -38.43
CA HIS A 158 -26.74 17.30 -39.74
C HIS A 158 -28.08 16.56 -39.88
N GLU A 159 -28.29 15.47 -39.13
CA GLU A 159 -29.57 14.75 -39.09
C GLU A 159 -30.62 15.55 -38.30
N ILE A 160 -30.20 16.16 -37.18
CA ILE A 160 -31.03 17.09 -36.40
C ILE A 160 -31.45 18.28 -37.26
N ASP A 161 -30.50 18.88 -38.00
CA ASP A 161 -30.76 20.03 -38.86
C ASP A 161 -31.72 19.67 -40.01
N ALA A 162 -31.56 18.50 -40.63
CA ALA A 162 -32.47 18.03 -41.67
C ALA A 162 -33.89 17.78 -41.15
N LEU A 163 -34.04 17.21 -39.95
CA LEU A 163 -35.34 16.99 -39.32
C LEU A 163 -36.02 18.30 -38.90
N ARG A 164 -35.24 19.30 -38.43
CA ARG A 164 -35.74 20.65 -38.13
C ARG A 164 -36.22 21.35 -39.40
N ASP A 165 -35.46 21.25 -40.48
CA ASP A 165 -35.86 21.86 -41.74
C ASP A 165 -37.14 21.20 -42.30
N ALA A 166 -37.30 19.88 -42.14
CA ALA A 166 -38.50 19.16 -42.61
C ALA A 166 -39.83 19.63 -41.99
N ILE A 167 -39.79 20.25 -40.80
CA ILE A 167 -40.96 20.81 -40.12
C ILE A 167 -40.99 22.34 -40.09
N SER A 168 -39.99 23.02 -40.66
CA SER A 168 -39.86 24.47 -40.62
C SER A 168 -40.98 25.14 -41.42
N GLU A 169 -41.55 26.24 -40.91
CA GLU A 169 -42.60 26.96 -41.64
C GLU A 169 -42.12 27.47 -43.00
N GLU A 170 -40.83 27.83 -43.12
CA GLU A 170 -40.23 28.34 -44.34
C GLU A 170 -40.15 27.25 -45.42
N SER A 171 -39.70 26.04 -45.07
CA SER A 171 -39.63 24.91 -46.00
C SER A 171 -41.01 24.42 -46.42
N LEU A 172 -41.97 24.45 -45.49
CA LEU A 172 -43.36 24.08 -45.75
C LEU A 172 -44.02 25.10 -46.69
N LYS A 173 -43.85 26.40 -46.44
CA LYS A 173 -44.35 27.47 -47.33
C LYS A 173 -43.77 27.35 -48.73
N LEU A 174 -42.46 27.07 -48.86
CA LEU A 174 -41.81 26.88 -50.15
C LEU A 174 -42.41 25.71 -50.96
N LYS A 175 -42.85 24.66 -50.28
CA LYS A 175 -43.49 23.48 -50.88
C LYS A 175 -45.01 23.60 -51.03
N GLY A 176 -45.61 24.72 -50.61
CA GLY A 176 -47.06 24.90 -50.60
C GLY A 176 -47.79 24.11 -49.51
N TRP A 177 -47.06 23.68 -48.48
CA TRP A 177 -47.57 22.84 -47.41
C TRP A 177 -47.94 23.66 -46.18
N THR A 178 -48.97 23.21 -45.47
CA THR A 178 -49.46 23.86 -44.25
C THR A 178 -49.57 22.86 -43.09
N LYS A 179 -49.08 23.27 -41.92
CA LYS A 179 -49.21 22.51 -40.66
C LYS A 179 -50.63 22.69 -40.11
N THR A 180 -51.23 21.61 -39.63
CA THR A 180 -52.52 21.64 -38.93
C THR A 180 -52.34 21.46 -37.42
N GLU A 181 -53.39 21.78 -36.65
CA GLU A 181 -53.40 21.69 -35.17
C GLU A 181 -53.12 20.29 -34.61
N ARG A 182 -53.31 19.23 -35.41
CA ARG A 182 -53.05 17.83 -35.00
C ARG A 182 -51.72 17.27 -35.55
N GLY A 183 -50.81 18.17 -35.92
CA GLY A 183 -49.47 17.80 -36.39
C GLY A 183 -49.44 17.09 -37.74
N SER A 184 -50.50 17.19 -38.57
CA SER A 184 -50.45 16.76 -39.98
C SER A 184 -50.06 17.89 -40.92
N ILE A 185 -49.54 17.51 -42.09
CA ILE A 185 -49.16 18.43 -43.16
C ILE A 185 -50.08 18.23 -44.35
N LYS A 186 -50.71 19.32 -44.80
CA LYS A 186 -51.61 19.35 -45.97
C LYS A 186 -51.01 20.15 -47.11
N ASP A 187 -51.33 19.74 -48.32
CA ASP A 187 -51.00 20.47 -49.55
C ASP A 187 -51.94 21.66 -49.78
N GLN A 188 -51.64 22.50 -50.78
CA GLN A 188 -52.45 23.65 -51.21
C GLN A 188 -53.91 23.27 -51.52
N ASN A 189 -54.13 22.03 -51.96
CA ASN A 189 -55.44 21.47 -52.28
C ASN A 189 -56.17 20.87 -51.07
N GLY A 190 -55.66 21.03 -49.85
CA GLY A 190 -56.25 20.51 -48.61
C GLY A 190 -56.09 19.00 -48.40
N LYS A 191 -55.40 18.30 -49.31
CA LYS A 191 -55.10 16.87 -49.21
C LYS A 191 -54.00 16.64 -48.17
N VAL A 192 -54.19 15.64 -47.31
CA VAL A 192 -53.20 15.24 -46.30
C VAL A 192 -52.02 14.55 -47.00
N VAL A 193 -50.84 15.15 -46.89
CA VAL A 193 -49.57 14.60 -47.42
C VAL A 193 -48.88 13.78 -46.34
N LEU A 194 -48.83 14.30 -45.10
CA LEU A 194 -48.26 13.62 -43.94
C LEU A 194 -49.32 13.46 -42.84
N ARG A 195 -49.34 12.29 -42.21
CA ARG A 195 -50.39 11.89 -41.27
C ARG A 195 -50.36 12.73 -39.98
N ASN A 196 -51.47 12.71 -39.25
CA ASN A 196 -51.57 13.34 -37.94
C ASN A 196 -50.49 12.80 -37.00
N GLY A 197 -49.92 13.69 -36.19
CA GLY A 197 -48.82 13.37 -35.28
C GLY A 197 -47.43 13.31 -35.92
N PHE A 198 -47.28 13.56 -37.23
CA PHE A 198 -45.96 13.59 -37.87
C PHE A 198 -45.08 14.72 -37.30
N VAL A 199 -45.62 15.95 -37.28
CA VAL A 199 -44.89 17.10 -36.74
C VAL A 199 -44.68 16.94 -35.24
N ASP A 200 -45.70 16.50 -34.51
CA ASP A 200 -45.63 16.32 -33.05
C ASP A 200 -44.61 15.24 -32.64
N ALA A 201 -44.49 14.16 -33.43
CA ALA A 201 -43.51 13.11 -33.18
C ALA A 201 -42.08 13.59 -33.45
N LEU A 202 -41.87 14.39 -34.50
CA LEU A 202 -40.57 14.97 -34.81
C LEU A 202 -40.16 16.04 -33.79
N GLU A 203 -41.07 16.92 -33.37
CA GLU A 203 -40.81 17.91 -32.31
C GLU A 203 -40.42 17.21 -30.99
N LYS A 204 -41.12 16.13 -30.63
CA LYS A 204 -40.77 15.31 -29.46
C LYS A 204 -39.40 14.64 -29.61
N ALA A 205 -39.09 14.04 -30.76
CA ALA A 205 -37.80 13.39 -31.00
C ALA A 205 -36.63 14.39 -30.94
N LEU A 206 -36.81 15.59 -31.49
CA LEU A 206 -35.83 16.68 -31.43
C LEU A 206 -35.62 17.24 -30.02
N SER A 207 -36.64 17.16 -29.16
CA SER A 207 -36.57 17.64 -27.77
C SER A 207 -35.78 16.69 -26.85
N ILE A 208 -35.72 15.39 -27.18
CA ILE A 208 -35.06 14.36 -26.37
C ILE A 208 -33.54 14.32 -26.62
N GLY A 209 -33.06 14.73 -27.80
CA GLY A 209 -31.64 14.70 -28.15
C GLY A 209 -30.81 15.88 -27.65
N ASN A 210 -31.35 16.72 -26.77
CA ASN A 210 -30.76 17.99 -26.33
C ASN A 210 -30.32 17.99 -24.84
N ASP A 211 -30.34 16.82 -24.19
CA ASP A 211 -29.85 16.57 -22.81
C ASP A 211 -28.48 15.87 -22.81
#